data_AF-A0A2M9BBT2-F1
#
_entry.id   AF-A0A2M9BBT2-F1
#
_cell.length_a   1.000
_cell.length_b   1.000
_cell.length_c   1.000
_cell.angle_alpha   90.00
_cell.angle_beta   90.00
_cell.angle_gamma   90.00
#
_symmetry.space_group_name_H-M   'P 1'
#
loop_
_entity.id
_entity.type
_entity.pdbx_description
1 polymer ?
#
loop_
_entity_poly.entity_id
_entity_poly.type
_entity_poly.pdbx_seq_one_letter_code
_entity_poly.pdbx_strand_id
1 'polypeptide(L)'
;MALCHDGSMTQAPATTVRAQSRPWWVVIAAVVVWFGLWYLTPGLLSNGVGHLFTDDLAASVLIETVLAAVLAVVLVLTHRRYNRVLFARSWSIWLYALPFVLAIALPFHYELILPVFLYMVWMTVSVFWQDYLTFGLLQSYLSERLPAWGVIVASAVVFWLGHALFIPDRFAPTNGLPSLAILALGFALASLRVWLKSLHLILALHLSFYFLFA
;
A
#
# COMPACT_ATOMS: atom_id res chain seq x y z
N MET A 1 -17.67 -72.96 11.94
CA MET A 1 -16.61 -72.95 12.97
C MET A 1 -15.66 -71.83 12.59
N ALA A 2 -15.54 -70.82 13.46
CA ALA A 2 -14.63 -69.66 13.43
C ALA A 2 -14.79 -68.63 12.29
N LEU A 3 -14.61 -67.31 12.46
CA LEU A 3 -14.50 -66.39 13.60
C LEU A 3 -14.58 -64.95 13.01
N CYS A 4 -15.08 -64.01 13.81
CA CYS A 4 -15.18 -62.57 13.53
C CYS A 4 -13.85 -61.90 13.14
N HIS A 5 -13.91 -60.76 12.43
CA HIS A 5 -13.13 -59.59 12.81
C HIS A 5 -13.76 -58.27 12.32
N ASP A 6 -14.27 -57.52 13.30
CA ASP A 6 -14.62 -56.10 13.20
C ASP A 6 -13.36 -55.26 12.97
N GLY A 7 -13.29 -54.61 11.80
CA GLY A 7 -12.29 -53.59 11.49
C GLY A 7 -12.78 -52.21 11.93
N SER A 8 -12.70 -51.95 13.24
CA SER A 8 -12.83 -50.60 13.82
C SER A 8 -11.72 -49.70 13.27
N MET A 9 -12.03 -48.93 12.21
CA MET A 9 -11.18 -47.83 11.76
C MET A 9 -11.23 -46.70 12.77
N THR A 10 -10.24 -46.66 13.64
CA THR A 10 -9.95 -45.54 14.53
C THR A 10 -9.58 -44.34 13.65
N GLN A 11 -10.51 -43.41 13.46
CA GLN A 11 -10.22 -42.11 12.86
C GLN A 11 -9.26 -41.36 13.78
N ALA A 12 -8.04 -41.14 13.31
CA ALA A 12 -7.10 -40.26 13.97
C ALA A 12 -7.71 -38.85 14.07
N PRO A 13 -7.66 -38.18 15.23
CA PRO A 13 -8.18 -36.83 15.37
C PRO A 13 -7.39 -35.90 14.45
N ALA A 14 -8.10 -35.20 13.56
CA ALA A 14 -7.54 -34.14 12.74
C ALA A 14 -6.96 -33.07 13.67
N THR A 15 -5.64 -33.05 13.81
CA THR A 15 -4.90 -31.96 14.45
C THR A 15 -5.12 -30.71 13.60
N THR A 16 -6.15 -29.95 13.96
CA THR A 16 -6.34 -28.58 13.48
C THR A 16 -5.17 -27.77 14.03
N VAL A 17 -4.12 -27.63 13.21
CA VAL A 17 -3.04 -26.67 13.45
C VAL A 17 -3.69 -25.28 13.44
N ARG A 18 -4.13 -24.81 14.60
CA ARG A 18 -4.51 -23.41 14.79
C ARG A 18 -3.28 -22.59 14.46
N ALA A 19 -3.30 -21.90 13.32
CA ALA A 19 -2.29 -20.91 12.98
C ALA A 19 -2.16 -19.96 14.17
N GLN A 20 -1.00 -20.00 14.83
CA GLN A 20 -0.74 -19.25 16.05
C GLN A 20 -0.81 -17.77 15.70
N SER A 21 -1.78 -17.05 16.27
CA SER A 21 -2.03 -15.65 15.93
C SER A 21 -0.92 -14.78 16.53
N ARG A 22 -0.22 -13.98 15.72
CA ARG A 22 0.92 -13.14 16.16
C ARG A 22 0.51 -12.08 17.17
N PRO A 23 1.21 -11.88 18.29
CA PRO A 23 0.75 -11.02 19.41
C PRO A 23 0.32 -9.60 18.98
N TRP A 24 -0.66 -9.01 19.69
CA TRP A 24 -1.27 -7.70 19.34
C TRP A 24 -0.27 -6.55 19.21
N TRP A 25 0.85 -6.59 19.94
CA TRP A 25 1.90 -5.58 19.82
C TRP A 25 2.47 -5.49 18.40
N VAL A 26 2.42 -6.57 17.61
CA VAL A 26 2.87 -6.57 16.21
C VAL A 26 2.00 -5.65 15.36
N VAL A 27 0.68 -5.63 15.60
CA VAL A 27 -0.25 -4.74 14.89
C VAL A 27 0.00 -3.28 15.28
N ILE A 28 0.20 -3.01 16.57
CA ILE A 28 0.52 -1.66 17.06
C ILE A 28 1.85 -1.18 16.45
N ALA A 29 2.89 -2.02 16.49
CA ALA A 29 4.18 -1.73 15.88
C ALA A 29 4.05 -1.50 14.38
N ALA A 30 3.24 -2.29 13.66
CA ALA A 30 2.99 -2.10 12.23
C ALA A 30 2.36 -0.73 11.94
N VAL A 31 1.40 -0.26 12.76
CA VAL A 31 0.80 1.08 12.61
C VAL A 31 1.84 2.18 12.88
N VAL A 32 2.63 2.07 13.96
CA VAL A 32 3.66 3.06 14.30
C VAL A 32 4.73 3.13 13.21
N VAL A 33 5.24 1.98 12.77
CA VAL A 33 6.22 1.88 11.67
C VAL A 33 5.62 2.42 10.38
N TRP A 34 4.33 2.16 10.12
CA TRP A 34 3.64 2.71 8.95
C TRP A 34 3.67 4.24 8.95
N PHE A 35 3.36 4.92 10.07
CA PHE A 35 3.44 6.39 10.13
C PHE A 35 4.87 6.89 9.86
N GLY A 36 5.88 6.23 10.43
CA GLY A 36 7.29 6.59 10.19
C GLY A 36 7.71 6.42 8.73
N LEU A 37 7.29 5.33 8.08
CA LEU A 37 7.56 5.10 6.66
C LEU A 37 6.73 6.02 5.76
N TRP A 38 5.49 6.32 6.14
CA TRP A 38 4.61 7.22 5.38
C TRP A 38 5.16 8.64 5.33
N TYR A 39 5.75 9.11 6.42
CA TYR A 39 6.45 10.39 6.49
C TYR A 39 7.57 10.51 5.44
N LEU A 40 8.17 9.38 5.04
CA LEU A 40 9.22 9.30 4.00
C LEU A 40 8.64 9.22 2.57
N THR A 41 7.35 9.49 2.38
CA THR A 41 6.78 9.56 1.03
C THR A 41 7.47 10.69 0.26
N PRO A 42 8.04 10.43 -0.92
CA PRO A 42 8.80 11.44 -1.65
C PRO A 42 7.93 12.65 -2.02
N GLY A 43 8.47 13.85 -1.83
CA GLY A 43 7.81 15.13 -2.12
C GLY A 43 6.58 15.43 -1.26
N LEU A 44 6.37 14.68 -0.17
CA LEU A 44 5.25 14.89 0.75
C LEU A 44 5.38 16.20 1.53
N LEU A 45 6.60 16.54 1.95
CA LEU A 45 6.89 17.65 2.84
C LEU A 45 7.73 18.69 2.10
N SER A 46 7.42 19.97 2.32
CA SER A 46 8.22 21.08 1.80
C SER A 46 9.66 21.11 2.35
N ASN A 47 9.91 20.41 3.45
CA ASN A 47 11.20 20.25 4.11
C ASN A 47 11.52 18.76 4.37
N GLY A 48 11.22 17.90 3.39
CA GLY A 48 11.49 16.47 3.47
C GLY A 48 12.99 16.13 3.58
N VAL A 49 13.29 14.83 3.69
CA VAL A 49 14.66 14.34 3.95
C VAL A 49 15.65 14.78 2.86
N GLY A 50 15.19 15.02 1.63
CA GLY A 50 16.05 15.53 0.55
C GLY A 50 16.65 16.90 0.86
N HIS A 51 15.91 17.75 1.59
CA HIS A 51 16.36 19.09 2.00
C HIS A 51 17.47 19.09 3.06
N LEU A 52 17.78 17.93 3.66
CA LEU A 52 18.97 17.78 4.51
C LEU A 52 20.27 17.76 3.68
N PHE A 53 20.17 17.54 2.37
CA PHE A 53 21.32 17.37 1.47
C PHE A 53 21.40 18.47 0.41
N THR A 54 20.29 19.09 0.02
CA THR A 54 20.25 20.08 -1.05
C THR A 54 19.02 20.98 -0.97
N ASP A 55 19.17 22.25 -1.37
CA ASP A 55 18.06 23.20 -1.53
C ASP A 55 17.44 23.15 -2.94
N ASP A 56 18.07 22.45 -3.90
CA ASP A 56 17.52 22.28 -5.25
C ASP A 56 16.32 21.31 -5.20
N LEU A 57 15.16 21.77 -5.67
CA LEU A 57 13.92 21.00 -5.60
C LEU A 57 14.02 19.66 -6.36
N ALA A 58 14.61 19.67 -7.55
CA ALA A 58 14.71 18.47 -8.38
C ALA A 58 15.65 17.43 -7.75
N ALA A 59 16.80 17.86 -7.24
CA ALA A 59 17.74 17.01 -6.53
C ALA A 59 17.14 16.47 -5.21
N SER A 60 16.43 17.31 -4.44
CA SER A 60 15.74 16.92 -3.22
C SER A 60 14.71 15.81 -3.48
N VAL A 61 13.82 16.01 -4.45
CA VAL A 61 12.80 15.02 -4.86
C VAL A 61 13.46 13.73 -5.37
N LEU A 62 14.56 13.83 -6.13
CA LEU A 62 15.29 12.66 -6.61
C LEU A 62 15.87 11.84 -5.44
N ILE A 63 16.48 12.48 -4.45
CA ILE A 63 17.05 11.81 -3.27
C ILE A 63 15.95 11.06 -2.51
N GLU A 64 14.82 11.71 -2.25
CA GLU A 64 13.68 11.09 -1.56
C GLU A 64 13.11 9.93 -2.36
N THR A 65 12.98 10.09 -3.68
CA THR A 65 12.51 9.04 -4.59
C THR A 65 13.43 7.82 -4.55
N VAL A 66 14.75 8.03 -4.59
CA VAL A 66 15.73 6.93 -4.49
C VAL A 66 15.65 6.25 -3.13
N LEU A 67 15.56 7.01 -2.05
CA LEU A 67 15.43 6.48 -0.69
C LEU A 67 14.18 5.58 -0.56
N ALA A 68 13.02 6.07 -0.97
CA ALA A 68 11.77 5.31 -0.93
C ALA A 68 11.83 4.07 -1.82
N ALA A 69 12.45 4.15 -3.01
CA ALA A 69 12.63 3.00 -3.89
C ALA A 69 13.53 1.92 -3.26
N VAL A 70 14.64 2.31 -2.64
CA VAL A 70 15.53 1.36 -1.93
C VAL A 70 14.81 0.69 -0.77
N LEU A 71 14.11 1.47 0.06
CA LEU A 71 13.33 0.93 1.16
C LEU A 71 12.20 0.01 0.67
N ALA A 72 11.54 0.36 -0.43
CA ALA A 72 10.50 -0.47 -1.05
C ALA A 72 11.07 -1.82 -1.47
N VAL A 73 12.25 -1.85 -2.11
CA VAL A 73 12.94 -3.09 -2.47
C VAL A 73 13.26 -3.91 -1.24
N VAL A 74 13.80 -3.31 -0.17
CA VAL A 74 14.10 -4.01 1.09
C VAL A 74 12.83 -4.61 1.69
N LEU A 75 11.73 -3.86 1.75
CA LEU A 75 10.44 -4.34 2.25
C LEU A 75 9.90 -5.49 1.38
N VAL A 76 10.01 -5.37 0.05
CA VAL A 76 9.58 -6.42 -0.88
C VAL A 76 10.38 -7.72 -0.66
N LEU A 77 11.69 -7.60 -0.45
CA LEU A 77 12.58 -8.74 -0.25
C LEU A 77 12.43 -9.40 1.12
N THR A 78 12.08 -8.63 2.17
CA THR A 78 11.91 -9.11 3.54
C THR A 78 10.51 -9.67 3.81
N HIS A 79 9.48 -9.15 3.15
CA HIS A 79 8.07 -9.54 3.36
C HIS A 79 7.53 -10.50 2.29
N ARG A 80 8.38 -11.41 1.78
CA ARG A 80 8.07 -12.30 0.63
C ARG A 80 6.74 -13.05 0.75
N ARG A 81 6.36 -13.45 1.97
CA ARG A 81 5.08 -14.14 2.23
C ARG A 81 3.88 -13.31 1.76
N TYR A 82 3.83 -12.02 2.09
CA TYR A 82 2.74 -11.16 1.67
C TYR A 82 2.85 -10.83 0.18
N ASN A 83 4.07 -10.54 -0.29
CA ASN A 83 4.29 -10.09 -1.68
C ASN A 83 3.93 -11.13 -2.73
N ARG A 84 4.11 -12.43 -2.41
CA ARG A 84 3.65 -13.52 -3.27
C ARG A 84 2.14 -13.48 -3.53
N VAL A 85 1.35 -12.97 -2.59
CA VAL A 85 -0.10 -12.82 -2.74
C VAL A 85 -0.45 -11.48 -3.36
N LEU A 86 0.18 -10.39 -2.89
CA LEU A 86 -0.08 -9.02 -3.35
C LEU A 86 0.17 -8.84 -4.84
N PHE A 87 1.22 -9.50 -5.36
CA PHE A 87 1.65 -9.44 -6.75
C PHE A 87 1.59 -10.80 -7.44
N ALA A 88 0.67 -11.67 -6.99
CA ALA A 88 0.39 -12.92 -7.69
C ALA A 88 -0.05 -12.61 -9.12
N ARG A 89 0.47 -13.38 -10.09
CA ARG A 89 0.11 -13.19 -11.50
C ARG A 89 -1.39 -13.39 -11.68
N SER A 90 -2.05 -12.36 -12.18
CA SER A 90 -3.49 -12.31 -12.47
C SER A 90 -3.74 -11.55 -13.75
N TRP A 91 -4.96 -11.61 -14.28
CA TRP A 91 -5.36 -10.81 -15.44
C TRP A 91 -5.23 -9.30 -15.18
N SER A 92 -5.36 -8.86 -13.92
CA SER A 92 -5.27 -7.44 -13.55
C SER A 92 -3.89 -6.82 -13.79
N ILE A 93 -2.84 -7.61 -14.07
CA ILE A 93 -1.56 -7.07 -14.52
C ILE A 93 -1.67 -6.29 -15.84
N TRP A 94 -2.62 -6.66 -16.70
CA TRP A 94 -2.85 -5.96 -17.96
C TRP A 94 -3.36 -4.54 -17.76
N LEU A 95 -3.91 -4.22 -16.59
CA LEU A 95 -4.36 -2.87 -16.25
C LEU A 95 -3.20 -1.88 -16.18
N TYR A 96 -1.95 -2.32 -16.02
CA TYR A 96 -0.78 -1.44 -16.11
C TYR A 96 -0.53 -0.87 -17.50
N ALA A 97 -1.16 -1.41 -18.55
CA ALA A 97 -1.12 -0.80 -19.87
C ALA A 97 -1.70 0.63 -19.85
N LEU A 98 -2.72 0.89 -19.03
CA LEU A 98 -3.33 2.22 -18.92
C LEU A 98 -2.37 3.28 -18.35
N PRO A 99 -1.80 3.13 -17.12
CA PRO A 99 -0.85 4.12 -16.62
C PRO A 99 0.42 4.19 -17.47
N PHE A 100 0.81 3.11 -18.16
CA PHE A 100 1.93 3.14 -19.10
C PHE A 100 1.64 4.04 -20.32
N VAL A 101 0.46 3.94 -20.92
CA VAL A 101 0.05 4.81 -22.03
C VAL A 101 -0.07 6.26 -21.55
N LEU A 102 -0.65 6.50 -20.37
CA LEU A 102 -0.76 7.84 -19.79
C LEU A 102 0.62 8.46 -19.50
N ALA A 103 1.55 7.66 -18.97
CA ALA A 103 2.95 8.04 -18.77
C ALA A 103 3.62 8.49 -20.08
N ILE A 104 3.36 7.80 -21.20
CA ILE A 104 3.87 8.20 -22.53
C ILE A 104 3.21 9.48 -23.01
N ALA A 105 1.93 9.70 -22.71
CA ALA A 105 1.19 10.89 -23.12
C ALA A 105 1.59 12.15 -22.33
N LEU A 106 2.08 11.98 -21.09
CA LEU A 106 2.41 13.05 -20.14
C LEU A 106 3.28 14.18 -20.72
N PRO A 107 4.39 13.92 -21.44
CA PRO A 107 5.25 14.97 -22.01
C PRO A 107 4.56 15.84 -23.07
N PHE A 108 3.44 15.39 -23.62
CA PHE A 108 2.72 16.06 -24.70
C PHE A 108 1.53 16.90 -24.22
N HIS A 109 1.15 16.79 -22.94
CA HIS A 109 -0.08 17.43 -22.43
C HIS A 109 0.15 18.43 -21.29
N TYR A 110 1.22 18.29 -20.50
CA TYR A 110 1.43 19.11 -19.30
C TYR A 110 2.76 19.87 -19.29
N GLU A 111 2.71 21.13 -18.86
CA GLU A 111 3.88 21.92 -18.50
C GLU A 111 4.24 21.67 -17.03
N LEU A 112 5.12 20.69 -16.79
CA LEU A 112 5.50 20.29 -15.43
C LEU A 112 6.63 21.17 -14.88
N ILE A 113 6.54 21.47 -13.57
CA ILE A 113 7.59 22.21 -12.83
C ILE A 113 8.90 21.41 -12.77
N LEU A 114 8.79 20.09 -12.61
CA LEU A 114 9.92 19.17 -12.60
C LEU A 114 10.18 18.61 -14.00
N PRO A 115 11.44 18.21 -14.30
CA PRO A 115 11.73 17.45 -15.51
C PRO A 115 10.78 16.25 -15.64
N VAL A 116 10.16 16.10 -16.80
CA VAL A 116 9.06 15.14 -17.02
C VAL A 116 9.43 13.72 -16.57
N PHE A 117 10.65 13.26 -16.91
CA PHE A 117 11.13 11.96 -16.48
C PHE A 117 11.27 11.82 -14.96
N LEU A 118 11.77 12.87 -14.28
CA LEU A 118 11.87 12.86 -12.83
C LEU A 118 10.47 12.78 -12.21
N TYR A 119 9.52 13.59 -12.71
CA TYR A 119 8.13 13.54 -12.27
C TYR A 119 7.53 12.15 -12.43
N MET A 120 7.68 11.52 -13.61
CA MET A 120 7.15 10.17 -13.86
C MET A 120 7.69 9.13 -12.88
N VAL A 121 9.00 9.14 -12.62
CA VAL A 121 9.64 8.20 -11.68
C VAL A 121 9.20 8.51 -10.25
N TRP A 122 9.24 9.78 -9.85
CA TRP A 122 8.81 10.24 -8.53
C TRP A 122 7.37 9.80 -8.23
N MET A 123 6.42 10.11 -9.11
CA MET A 123 5.02 9.74 -8.93
C MET A 123 4.82 8.22 -8.90
N THR A 124 5.54 7.48 -9.75
CA THR A 124 5.47 6.02 -9.75
C THR A 124 5.91 5.43 -8.41
N VAL A 125 7.05 5.89 -7.89
CA VAL A 125 7.59 5.43 -6.61
C VAL A 125 6.68 5.86 -5.47
N SER A 126 6.21 7.12 -5.45
CA SER A 126 5.33 7.64 -4.40
C SER A 126 4.00 6.91 -4.34
N VAL A 127 3.36 6.65 -5.47
CA VAL A 127 2.10 5.88 -5.52
C VAL A 127 2.34 4.43 -5.09
N PHE A 128 3.39 3.79 -5.60
CA PHE A 128 3.74 2.43 -5.18
C PHE A 128 3.97 2.36 -3.67
N TRP A 129 4.80 3.27 -3.14
CA TRP A 129 5.12 3.38 -1.72
C TRP A 129 3.84 3.48 -0.88
N GLN A 130 2.96 4.40 -1.27
CA GLN A 130 1.73 4.67 -0.55
C GLN A 130 0.76 3.48 -0.54
N ASP A 131 0.49 2.90 -1.71
CA ASP A 131 -0.43 1.76 -1.81
C ASP A 131 0.16 0.51 -1.16
N TYR A 132 1.46 0.28 -1.35
CA TYR A 132 2.15 -0.88 -0.82
C TYR A 132 2.24 -0.87 0.70
N LEU A 133 2.54 0.28 1.34
CA LEU A 133 2.59 0.37 2.79
C LEU A 133 1.20 0.18 3.41
N THR A 134 0.18 0.84 2.85
CA THR A 134 -1.17 0.87 3.44
C THR A 134 -1.97 -0.37 3.11
N PHE A 135 -2.30 -0.57 1.83
CA PHE A 135 -3.18 -1.64 1.37
C PHE A 135 -2.40 -2.93 1.11
N GLY A 136 -1.06 -2.86 1.03
CA GLY A 136 -0.19 -4.03 1.01
C GLY A 136 0.13 -4.56 2.41
N LEU A 137 1.13 -3.96 3.05
CA LEU A 137 1.74 -4.47 4.27
C LEU A 137 0.85 -4.26 5.50
N LEU A 138 0.43 -3.03 5.81
CA LEU A 138 -0.39 -2.74 6.98
C LEU A 138 -1.68 -3.58 6.97
N GLN A 139 -2.40 -3.57 5.85
CA GLN A 139 -3.61 -4.36 5.70
C GLN A 139 -3.37 -5.88 5.85
N SER A 140 -2.21 -6.39 5.39
CA SER A 140 -1.83 -7.79 5.59
C SER A 140 -1.60 -8.10 7.07
N TYR A 141 -0.87 -7.25 7.80
CA TYR A 141 -0.68 -7.41 9.25
C TYR A 141 -1.98 -7.33 10.03
N LEU A 142 -2.87 -6.39 9.68
CA LEU A 142 -4.20 -6.29 10.30
C LEU A 142 -5.03 -7.56 10.07
N SER A 143 -4.95 -8.15 8.87
CA SER A 143 -5.69 -9.37 8.51
C SER A 143 -5.28 -10.62 9.29
N GLU A 144 -4.12 -10.62 9.95
CA GLU A 144 -3.71 -11.71 10.83
C GLU A 144 -4.52 -11.75 12.15
N ARG A 145 -5.24 -10.67 12.47
CA ARG A 145 -5.94 -10.49 13.76
C ARG A 145 -7.38 -9.99 13.65
N LEU A 146 -7.71 -9.24 12.62
CA LEU A 146 -9.02 -8.65 12.46
C LEU A 146 -9.84 -9.42 11.42
N PRO A 147 -11.16 -9.52 11.60
CA PRO A 147 -12.06 -9.94 10.52
C PRO A 147 -12.02 -8.92 9.39
N ALA A 148 -12.49 -9.31 8.20
CA ALA A 148 -12.41 -8.50 6.98
C ALA A 148 -12.95 -7.06 7.15
N TRP A 149 -14.09 -6.89 7.83
CA TRP A 149 -14.67 -5.56 8.08
C TRP A 149 -13.76 -4.70 8.98
N GLY A 150 -13.13 -5.30 9.99
CA GLY A 150 -12.21 -4.61 10.91
C GLY A 150 -10.93 -4.18 10.19
N VAL A 151 -10.42 -5.03 9.29
CA VAL A 151 -9.28 -4.70 8.42
C VAL A 151 -9.58 -3.49 7.54
N ILE A 152 -10.77 -3.44 6.94
CA ILE A 152 -11.21 -2.34 6.08
C ILE A 152 -11.26 -1.03 6.87
N VAL A 153 -11.97 -1.03 8.00
CA VAL A 153 -12.12 0.16 8.86
C VAL A 153 -10.76 0.64 9.37
N ALA A 154 -9.93 -0.25 9.91
CA ALA A 154 -8.63 0.13 10.45
C ALA A 154 -7.69 0.68 9.37
N SER A 155 -7.65 0.06 8.19
CA SER A 155 -6.80 0.55 7.09
C SER A 155 -7.27 1.92 6.58
N ALA A 156 -8.58 2.11 6.42
CA ALA A 156 -9.15 3.39 5.98
C ALA A 156 -8.89 4.52 6.99
N VAL A 157 -9.04 4.25 8.28
CA VAL A 157 -8.78 5.23 9.34
C VAL A 157 -7.29 5.57 9.42
N VAL A 158 -6.38 4.59 9.39
CA VAL A 158 -4.94 4.87 9.43
C VAL A 158 -4.50 5.65 8.18
N PHE A 159 -5.00 5.28 7.00
CA PHE A 159 -4.78 6.00 5.76
C PHE A 159 -5.21 7.47 5.86
N TRP A 160 -6.45 7.70 6.33
CA TRP A 160 -6.98 9.04 6.56
C TRP A 160 -6.15 9.82 7.59
N LEU A 161 -5.75 9.20 8.70
CA LEU A 161 -4.91 9.83 9.72
C LEU A 161 -3.55 10.24 9.16
N GLY A 162 -2.90 9.41 8.33
CA GLY A 162 -1.66 9.79 7.66
C GLY A 162 -1.82 11.06 6.83
N HIS A 163 -2.91 11.16 6.05
CA HIS A 163 -3.20 12.35 5.26
C HIS A 163 -3.53 13.57 6.14
N ALA A 164 -4.36 13.40 7.17
CA ALA A 164 -4.75 14.47 8.07
C ALA A 164 -3.59 15.01 8.90
N LEU A 165 -2.61 14.16 9.26
CA LEU A 165 -1.45 14.55 10.06
C LEU A 165 -0.31 15.14 9.22
N PHE A 166 -0.03 14.57 8.05
CA PHE A 166 1.13 14.98 7.25
C PHE A 166 0.78 15.97 6.13
N ILE A 167 -0.50 16.09 5.77
CA ILE A 167 -0.99 17.08 4.80
C ILE A 167 -2.22 17.80 5.38
N PRO A 168 -2.10 18.41 6.57
CA PRO A 168 -3.24 18.96 7.30
C PRO A 168 -3.98 20.04 6.51
N ASP A 169 -3.26 20.87 5.76
CA ASP A 169 -3.82 21.96 4.96
C ASP A 169 -4.82 21.47 3.90
N ARG A 170 -4.74 20.19 3.49
CA ARG A 170 -5.66 19.59 2.52
C ARG A 170 -6.64 18.61 3.14
N PHE A 171 -6.22 17.83 4.13
CA PHE A 171 -6.98 16.65 4.58
C PHE A 171 -7.28 16.61 6.09
N ALA A 172 -6.90 17.63 6.86
CA ALA A 172 -7.33 17.73 8.26
C ALA A 172 -8.87 17.76 8.37
N PRO A 173 -9.45 17.37 9.52
CA PRO A 173 -10.92 17.40 9.72
C PRO A 173 -11.57 18.76 9.46
N THR A 174 -10.81 19.86 9.61
CA THR A 174 -11.23 21.23 9.27
C THR A 174 -11.54 21.39 7.78
N ASN A 175 -10.89 20.61 6.92
CA ASN A 175 -11.12 20.53 5.48
C ASN A 175 -12.20 19.49 5.16
N GLY A 176 -13.44 19.74 5.60
CA GLY A 176 -14.54 18.77 5.65
C GLY A 176 -14.68 17.84 4.44
N LEU A 177 -14.96 18.38 3.24
CA LEU A 177 -15.18 17.55 2.04
C LEU A 177 -13.91 16.78 1.60
N PRO A 178 -12.73 17.40 1.44
CA PRO A 178 -11.49 16.66 1.15
C PRO A 178 -11.15 15.57 2.17
N SER A 179 -11.34 15.85 3.47
CA SER A 179 -11.11 14.88 4.55
C SER A 179 -12.06 13.69 4.46
N LEU A 180 -13.34 13.93 4.17
CA LEU A 180 -14.31 12.84 3.94
C LEU A 180 -14.00 12.06 2.66
N ALA A 181 -13.56 12.74 1.60
CA ALA A 181 -13.21 12.10 0.33
C ALA A 181 -12.01 11.15 0.49
N ILE A 182 -10.95 11.56 1.19
CA ILE A 182 -9.78 10.70 1.41
C ILE A 182 -10.11 9.51 2.33
N LEU A 183 -10.98 9.70 3.33
CA LEU A 183 -11.48 8.60 4.15
C LEU A 183 -12.31 7.61 3.30
N ALA A 184 -13.23 8.10 2.47
CA ALA A 184 -14.03 7.29 1.58
C ALA A 184 -13.16 6.52 0.56
N LEU A 185 -12.12 7.16 0.02
CA LEU A 185 -11.13 6.51 -0.82
C LEU A 185 -10.40 5.39 -0.07
N GLY A 186 -9.98 5.63 1.18
CA GLY A 186 -9.40 4.61 2.04
C GLY A 186 -10.32 3.39 2.21
N PHE A 187 -11.61 3.60 2.42
CA PHE A 187 -12.61 2.52 2.47
C PHE A 187 -12.71 1.76 1.14
N ALA A 188 -12.77 2.47 0.01
CA ALA A 188 -12.88 1.87 -1.31
C ALA A 188 -11.66 0.99 -1.63
N LEU A 189 -10.45 1.52 -1.44
CA LEU A 189 -9.20 0.80 -1.73
C LEU A 189 -9.00 -0.39 -0.78
N ALA A 190 -9.27 -0.22 0.52
CA ALA A 190 -9.18 -1.33 1.47
C ALA A 190 -10.19 -2.45 1.14
N SER A 191 -11.40 -2.09 0.70
CA SER A 191 -12.43 -3.05 0.28
C SER A 191 -12.03 -3.80 -0.99
N LEU A 192 -11.53 -3.07 -2.02
CA LEU A 192 -10.98 -3.66 -3.23
C LEU A 192 -9.86 -4.65 -2.89
N ARG A 193 -8.98 -4.29 -1.96
CA ARG A 193 -7.90 -5.16 -1.51
C ARG A 193 -8.41 -6.41 -0.79
N VAL A 194 -9.46 -6.31 0.03
CA VAL A 194 -10.07 -7.49 0.66
C VAL A 194 -10.66 -8.42 -0.39
N TRP A 195 -11.31 -7.87 -1.41
CA TRP A 195 -11.99 -8.63 -2.45
C TRP A 195 -11.00 -9.31 -3.43
N LEU A 196 -10.05 -8.54 -3.99
CA LEU A 196 -9.17 -8.99 -5.06
C LEU A 196 -7.90 -9.70 -4.58
N LYS A 197 -7.55 -9.54 -3.30
CA LYS A 197 -6.31 -10.03 -2.69
C LYS A 197 -4.98 -9.49 -3.25
N SER A 198 -5.03 -8.75 -4.35
CA SER A 198 -3.89 -8.19 -5.08
C SER A 198 -3.88 -6.66 -5.01
N LEU A 199 -2.72 -6.05 -5.29
CA LEU A 199 -2.54 -4.60 -5.43
C LEU A 199 -2.62 -4.10 -6.89
N HIS A 200 -2.65 -4.98 -7.89
CA HIS A 200 -2.52 -4.57 -9.29
C HIS A 200 -3.57 -3.53 -9.72
N LEU A 201 -4.84 -3.74 -9.38
CA LEU A 201 -5.90 -2.78 -9.71
C LEU A 201 -5.72 -1.45 -8.97
N ILE A 202 -5.39 -1.50 -7.69
CA ILE A 202 -5.23 -0.30 -6.85
C ILE A 202 -4.11 0.57 -7.41
N LEU A 203 -2.94 -0.02 -7.65
CA LEU A 203 -1.79 0.66 -8.25
C LEU A 203 -2.10 1.21 -9.64
N ALA A 204 -2.76 0.43 -10.49
CA ALA A 204 -3.10 0.88 -11.84
C ALA A 204 -4.04 2.08 -11.81
N LEU A 205 -5.10 2.06 -10.98
CA LEU A 205 -6.03 3.17 -10.83
C LEU A 205 -5.35 4.41 -10.25
N HIS A 206 -4.57 4.24 -9.19
CA HIS A 206 -3.93 5.35 -8.49
C HIS A 206 -2.86 6.03 -9.37
N LEU A 207 -2.04 5.27 -10.09
CA LEU A 207 -1.09 5.81 -11.07
C LEU A 207 -1.82 6.50 -12.23
N SER A 208 -2.89 5.90 -12.74
CA SER A 208 -3.65 6.48 -13.85
C SER A 208 -4.27 7.82 -13.46
N PHE A 209 -4.80 7.92 -12.24
CA PHE A 209 -5.32 9.17 -11.70
C PHE A 209 -4.23 10.25 -11.70
N TYR A 210 -3.04 9.95 -11.19
CA TYR A 210 -1.96 10.93 -11.16
C TYR A 210 -1.44 11.32 -12.54
N PHE A 211 -1.31 10.41 -13.50
CA PHE A 211 -0.87 10.77 -14.84
C PHE A 211 -1.95 11.46 -15.69
N LEU A 212 -3.23 11.31 -15.34
CA LEU A 212 -4.34 11.97 -16.02
C LEU A 212 -4.66 13.36 -15.45
N PHE A 213 -4.27 13.64 -14.22
CA PHE A 213 -4.56 14.91 -13.54
C PHE A 213 -3.29 15.59 -13.01
N ALA A 214 -2.15 15.27 -13.64
CA ALA A 214 -0.81 15.78 -13.30
C ALA A 214 -0.71 17.30 -13.40
#